data_AF-A0AAE4WFQ6-F1
#
_entry.id   AF-A0AAE4WFQ6-F1
#
_cell.length_a   1.000
_cell.length_b   1.000
_cell.length_c   1.000
_cell.angle_alpha   90.00
_cell.angle_beta   90.00
_cell.angle_gamma   90.00
#
_symmetry.space_group_name_H-M   'P 1'
#
loop_
_entity.id
_entity.type
_entity.pdbx_description
1 polymer ?
#
loop_
_entity_poly.entity_id
_entity_poly.type
_entity_poly.pdbx_seq_one_letter_code
_entity_poly.pdbx_strand_id
1 'polypeptide(L)'
;MKPKKVTIEGEKNERLKAFCDAVITHAAAMMTEDAGAPVEMVLDRILTFAGAQVSKIEGSPRAAAVFREVADQIDAGLFHSVTGETKNPRKGH
;
A
#
# COMPACT_ATOMS: atom_id res chain seq x y z
N MET A 1 -2.82 -5.82 -29.59
CA MET A 1 -2.15 -5.50 -28.32
C MET A 1 -0.71 -5.11 -28.65
N LYS A 2 -0.31 -3.84 -28.52
CA LYS A 2 1.08 -3.46 -28.79
C LYS A 2 1.94 -4.04 -27.65
N PRO A 3 3.03 -4.78 -27.94
CA PRO A 3 3.87 -5.34 -26.90
C PRO A 3 4.48 -4.20 -26.07
N LYS A 4 4.19 -4.17 -24.76
CA LYS A 4 4.94 -3.33 -23.80
C LYS A 4 6.40 -3.81 -23.90
N LYS A 5 7.32 -2.93 -24.32
CA LYS A 5 8.75 -3.22 -24.23
C LYS A 5 9.08 -3.37 -22.75
N VAL A 6 9.18 -4.62 -22.31
CA VAL A 6 9.67 -4.95 -20.97
C VAL A 6 11.17 -4.73 -21.01
N THR A 7 11.66 -3.74 -20.27
CA THR A 7 13.09 -3.52 -20.08
C THR A 7 13.56 -4.41 -18.93
N ILE A 8 14.80 -4.92 -19.01
CA ILE A 8 15.42 -5.74 -17.94
C ILE A 8 15.34 -5.02 -16.58
N GLU A 9 15.47 -3.70 -16.59
CA GLU A 9 15.36 -2.84 -15.41
C GLU A 9 13.93 -2.77 -14.85
N GLY A 10 12.91 -2.75 -15.73
CA GLY A 10 11.51 -2.81 -15.31
C GLY A 10 11.18 -4.12 -14.60
N GLU A 11 11.63 -5.26 -15.14
CA GLU A 11 11.44 -6.56 -14.47
C GLU A 11 12.14 -6.64 -13.11
N LYS A 12 13.36 -6.08 -13.03
CA LYS A 12 14.10 -6.02 -11.77
C LYS A 12 13.34 -5.21 -10.73
N ASN A 13 12.79 -4.06 -11.09
CA ASN A 13 12.03 -3.22 -10.17
C ASN A 13 10.73 -3.89 -9.70
N GLU A 14 10.00 -4.57 -10.59
CA GLU A 14 8.81 -5.32 -10.20
C GLU A 14 9.14 -6.49 -9.26
N ARG A 15 10.25 -7.20 -9.49
CA ARG A 15 10.72 -8.25 -8.57
C ARG A 15 11.09 -7.68 -7.19
N LEU A 16 11.69 -6.50 -7.13
CA LEU A 16 12.00 -5.83 -5.86
C LEU A 16 10.74 -5.43 -5.10
N LYS A 17 9.73 -4.89 -5.78
CA LYS A 17 8.42 -4.58 -5.16
C LYS A 17 7.78 -5.84 -4.59
N ALA A 18 7.67 -6.89 -5.40
CA ALA A 18 7.09 -8.16 -4.97
C ALA A 18 7.81 -8.77 -3.76
N PHE A 19 9.15 -8.64 -3.70
CA PHE A 19 9.92 -9.07 -2.54
C PHE A 19 9.58 -8.24 -1.29
N CYS A 20 9.53 -6.92 -1.40
CA CYS A 20 9.11 -6.05 -0.29
C CYS A 20 7.70 -6.41 0.21
N ASP A 21 6.75 -6.61 -0.71
CA ASP A 21 5.37 -6.99 -0.38
C ASP A 21 5.32 -8.33 0.35
N ALA A 22 6.11 -9.31 -0.08
CA ALA A 22 6.20 -10.62 0.57
C ALA A 22 6.77 -10.50 2.00
N VAL A 23 7.80 -9.69 2.20
CA VAL A 23 8.39 -9.46 3.54
C VAL A 23 7.39 -8.77 4.46
N ILE A 24 6.67 -7.75 3.99
CA ILE A 24 5.65 -7.04 4.77
C ILE A 24 4.51 -8.00 5.14
N THR A 25 4.04 -8.80 4.17
CA THR A 25 2.99 -9.80 4.39
C THR A 25 3.42 -10.81 5.45
N HIS A 26 4.65 -11.30 5.38
CA HIS A 26 5.18 -12.25 6.36
C HIS A 26 5.32 -11.62 7.75
N ALA A 27 5.82 -10.39 7.84
CA ALA A 27 5.91 -9.67 9.12
C ALA A 27 4.53 -9.46 9.76
N ALA A 28 3.52 -9.12 8.96
CA ALA A 28 2.14 -9.03 9.42
C ALA A 28 1.63 -10.37 9.96
N ALA A 29 1.84 -11.47 9.21
CA ALA A 29 1.45 -12.82 9.62
C ALA A 29 2.13 -13.24 10.94
N MET A 30 3.43 -12.98 11.12
CA MET A 30 4.11 -13.28 12.37
C MET A 30 3.52 -12.52 13.57
N MET A 31 3.15 -11.24 13.37
CA MET A 31 2.54 -10.46 14.45
C MET A 31 1.12 -10.94 14.78
N THR A 32 0.34 -11.36 13.78
CA THR A 32 -1.05 -11.79 14.00
C THR A 32 -1.16 -13.25 14.42
N GLU A 33 -0.52 -14.16 13.70
CA GLU A 33 -0.69 -15.62 13.85
C GLU A 33 0.22 -16.17 14.95
N ASP A 34 1.50 -15.80 14.97
CA ASP A 34 2.45 -16.35 15.93
C ASP A 34 2.37 -15.64 17.29
N ALA A 35 2.21 -14.30 17.28
CA ALA A 35 2.15 -13.49 18.50
C ALA A 35 0.73 -13.17 18.98
N GLY A 36 -0.31 -13.48 18.19
CA GLY A 36 -1.71 -13.27 18.57
C GLY A 36 -2.13 -11.80 18.68
N ALA A 37 -1.41 -10.87 18.06
CA ALA A 37 -1.76 -9.45 18.14
C ALA A 37 -3.04 -9.15 17.32
N PRO A 38 -3.93 -8.29 17.82
CA PRO A 38 -5.08 -7.82 17.05
C PRO A 38 -4.65 -7.17 15.74
N VAL A 39 -5.39 -7.41 14.65
CA VAL A 39 -5.06 -6.88 13.31
C VAL A 39 -4.97 -5.36 13.33
N GLU A 40 -5.86 -4.70 14.06
CA GLU A 40 -5.89 -3.24 14.19
C GLU A 40 -4.60 -2.71 14.82
N MET A 41 -4.05 -3.42 15.81
CA MET A 41 -2.77 -3.09 16.43
C MET A 41 -1.63 -3.27 15.43
N VAL A 42 -1.61 -4.38 14.69
CA VAL A 42 -0.57 -4.64 13.68
C VAL A 42 -0.56 -3.56 12.61
N LEU A 43 -1.73 -3.19 12.08
CA LEU A 43 -1.86 -2.13 11.08
C LEU A 43 -1.38 -0.78 11.60
N ASP A 44 -1.78 -0.41 12.82
CA ASP A 44 -1.33 0.82 13.49
C ASP A 44 0.21 0.86 13.66
N ARG A 45 0.83 -0.25 14.05
CA ARG A 45 2.30 -0.34 14.20
C ARG A 45 3.02 -0.25 12.85
N ILE A 46 2.52 -0.91 11.81
CA ILE A 46 3.10 -0.82 10.45
C ILE A 46 3.00 0.60 9.92
N LEU A 47 1.82 1.23 10.02
CA LEU A 47 1.60 2.60 9.55
C LEU A 47 2.46 3.61 10.32
N THR A 48 2.55 3.47 11.65
CA THR A 48 3.39 4.31 12.49
C THR A 48 4.87 4.19 12.10
N PHE A 49 5.35 2.96 11.89
CA PHE A 49 6.72 2.73 11.44
C PHE A 49 6.99 3.38 10.07
N ALA A 50 6.10 3.17 9.10
CA ALA A 50 6.21 3.77 7.78
C ALA A 50 6.26 5.31 7.86
N GLY A 51 5.36 5.92 8.63
CA GLY A 51 5.34 7.37 8.85
C GLY A 51 6.61 7.90 9.51
N ALA A 52 7.18 7.16 10.48
CA ALA A 52 8.46 7.52 11.08
C ALA A 52 9.61 7.46 10.06
N GLN A 53 9.66 6.43 9.22
CA GLN A 53 10.71 6.31 8.19
C GLN A 53 10.60 7.42 7.14
N VAL A 54 9.40 7.69 6.62
CA VAL A 54 9.19 8.79 5.65
C VAL A 54 9.56 10.13 6.28
N SER A 55 9.16 10.38 7.53
CA SER A 55 9.52 11.62 8.24
C SER A 55 11.02 11.76 8.47
N LYS A 56 11.73 10.66 8.72
CA LYS A 56 13.19 10.66 8.90
C LYS A 56 13.93 10.96 7.59
N ILE A 57 13.43 10.47 6.46
CA ILE A 57 14.06 10.61 5.14
C ILE A 57 13.75 11.98 4.52
N GLU A 58 12.48 12.38 4.54
CA GLU A 58 11.97 13.54 3.79
C GLU A 58 11.74 14.78 4.68
N GLY A 59 11.76 14.61 6.00
CA GLY A 59 11.31 15.62 6.96
C GLY A 59 9.78 15.64 7.11
N SER A 60 9.32 16.10 8.29
CA SER A 60 7.89 16.07 8.66
C SER A 60 6.96 16.82 7.68
N PRO A 61 7.29 18.01 7.14
CA PRO A 61 6.39 18.71 6.22
C PRO A 61 6.13 17.93 4.92
N ARG A 62 7.18 17.33 4.36
CA ARG A 62 7.08 16.55 3.12
C ARG A 62 6.39 15.22 3.37
N ALA A 63 6.69 14.55 4.47
CA ALA A 63 5.97 13.34 4.89
C ALA A 63 4.46 13.57 4.99
N ALA A 64 4.04 14.67 5.62
CA ALA A 64 2.63 15.03 5.71
C ALA A 64 2.00 15.30 4.34
N ALA A 65 2.74 15.87 3.39
CA ALA A 65 2.25 16.06 2.02
C ALA A 65 2.04 14.72 1.30
N VAL A 66 2.97 13.77 1.46
CA VAL A 66 2.85 12.41 0.91
C VAL A 66 1.61 11.71 1.46
N PHE A 67 1.36 11.79 2.77
CA PHE A 67 0.16 11.18 3.36
C PHE A 67 -1.14 11.79 2.87
N ARG A 68 -1.18 13.09 2.60
CA ARG A 68 -2.34 13.74 1.98
C ARG A 68 -2.57 13.25 0.55
N GLU A 69 -1.51 13.11 -0.24
CA GLU A 69 -1.64 12.57 -1.59
C GLU A 69 -2.15 11.11 -1.58
N VAL A 70 -1.71 10.30 -0.62
CA VAL A 70 -2.26 8.95 -0.41
C VAL A 70 -3.74 9.00 -0.06
N ALA A 71 -4.15 9.93 0.82
CA ALA A 71 -5.57 10.12 1.13
C ALA A 71 -6.39 10.50 -0.12
N ASP A 72 -5.89 11.43 -0.93
CA ASP A 72 -6.53 11.83 -2.20
C ASP A 72 -6.67 10.64 -3.16
N GLN A 73 -5.66 9.76 -3.21
CA GLN A 73 -5.71 8.55 -4.04
C GLN A 73 -6.71 7.52 -3.52
N ILE A 74 -6.84 7.36 -2.20
CA ILE A 74 -7.86 6.50 -1.58
C ILE A 74 -9.25 6.99 -1.96
N ASP A 75 -9.52 8.28 -1.83
CA ASP A 75 -10.79 8.91 -2.23
C ASP A 75 -11.05 8.78 -3.73
N ALA A 76 -9.99 8.79 -4.55
CA ALA A 76 -10.07 8.54 -5.99
C ALA A 76 -10.27 7.05 -6.35
N GLY A 77 -10.25 6.16 -5.37
CA GLY A 77 -10.58 4.75 -5.53
C GLY A 77 -9.40 3.79 -5.64
N LEU A 78 -8.23 4.16 -5.12
CA LEU A 78 -7.03 3.31 -5.08
C LEU A 78 -7.33 1.88 -4.56
N PHE A 79 -8.25 1.75 -3.60
CA PHE A 79 -8.62 0.47 -3.00
C PHE A 79 -10.06 0.00 -3.30
N HIS A 80 -10.78 0.60 -4.25
CA HIS A 80 -12.16 0.19 -4.58
C HIS A 80 -12.31 -1.28 -5.01
N SER A 81 -11.25 -1.89 -5.53
CA SER A 81 -11.21 -3.32 -5.86
C SER A 81 -11.13 -4.21 -4.62
N VAL A 82 -10.63 -3.69 -3.50
CA VAL A 82 -10.51 -4.36 -2.20
C VAL A 82 -11.76 -4.11 -1.36
N THR A 83 -12.27 -2.87 -1.34
CA THR A 83 -13.44 -2.48 -0.54
C THR A 83 -14.78 -2.86 -1.19
N GLY A 84 -14.79 -3.12 -2.50
CA GLY A 84 -16.00 -3.50 -3.24
C GLY A 84 -16.86 -2.33 -3.73
N GLU A 85 -16.39 -1.08 -3.56
CA GLU A 85 -17.10 0.15 -3.95
C GLU A 85 -17.22 0.33 -5.49
N THR A 86 -16.61 -0.56 -6.28
CA THR A 86 -16.59 -0.54 -7.75
C THR A 86 -17.90 -0.98 -8.44
N LYS A 87 -18.96 -1.40 -7.72
CA LYS A 87 -20.22 -1.89 -8.34
C LYS A 87 -21.48 -1.12 -7.92
N ASN A 88 -21.69 0.10 -8.43
CA ASN A 88 -22.97 0.55 -9.02
C ASN A 88 -22.95 2.03 -9.48
N PRO A 89 -22.77 2.33 -10.78
CA PRO A 89 -23.52 3.40 -11.40
C PRO A 89 -24.86 2.79 -11.86
N ARG A 90 -25.94 3.25 -11.23
CA ARG A 90 -27.34 2.90 -11.51
C ARG A 90 -27.60 2.62 -13.00
N LYS A 91 -28.27 1.49 -13.27
CA LYS A 91 -29.11 1.32 -14.46
C LYS A 91 -30.06 2.52 -14.57
N GLY A 92 -29.77 3.45 -15.47
CA GLY A 92 -30.75 4.42 -15.95
C GLY A 92 -31.84 3.65 -16.69
N HIS A 93 -33.07 3.72 -16.19
CA HIS A 93 -34.29 3.47 -16.96
C HIS A 93 -34.57 4.69 -17.84
#